data_AF-A0A2G9XYU6-F1
#
_entry.id   AF-A0A2G9XYU6-F1
#
_cell.length_a   1.000
_cell.length_b   1.000
_cell.length_c   1.000
_cell.angle_alpha   90.00
_cell.angle_beta   90.00
_cell.angle_gamma   90.00
#
_symmetry.space_group_name_H-M   'P 1'
#
loop_
_entity.id
_entity.type
_entity.pdbx_description
1 polymer ?
#
loop_
_entity_poly.entity_id
_entity_poly.type
_entity_poly.pdbx_seq_one_letter_code
_entity_poly.pdbx_strand_id
1 'polypeptide(L)'
;WHIILHRSDLTCGESIKQTPDSGLIILAYDSSEPNCPHFWLIKTNAQGDTLWTKNYGAKDTPYDLDICLDSGYVMSGGRGIPGNNYAAYVIKTDKDGNLVWETTLN
;
A
#
# COMPACT_ATOMS: atom_id res chain seq x y z
N TRP A 1 15.77 -15.19 -5.60
CA TRP A 1 14.38 -15.26 -6.13
C TRP A 1 13.98 -13.87 -6.57
N HIS A 2 13.52 -13.69 -7.81
CA HIS A 2 13.03 -12.41 -8.33
C HIS A 2 11.54 -12.58 -8.63
N ILE A 3 10.68 -11.79 -7.98
CA ILE A 3 9.27 -11.67 -8.34
C ILE A 3 9.16 -10.39 -9.17
N ILE A 4 8.83 -10.51 -10.45
CA ILE A 4 8.56 -9.36 -11.31
C ILE A 4 7.04 -9.26 -11.45
N LEU A 5 6.43 -8.35 -10.72
CA LEU A 5 5.02 -8.00 -10.94
C LEU A 5 4.94 -7.28 -12.30
N HIS A 6 4.50 -7.99 -13.35
CA HIS A 6 4.30 -7.43 -14.68
C HIS A 6 3.06 -6.53 -14.70
N ARG A 7 3.20 -5.34 -14.14
CA ARG A 7 2.22 -4.25 -14.19
C ARG A 7 2.96 -3.02 -14.70
N SER A 8 2.62 -2.59 -15.91
CA SER A 8 3.27 -1.47 -16.61
C SER A 8 3.03 -0.10 -15.96
N ASP A 9 2.18 -0.05 -14.94
CA ASP A 9 1.74 1.13 -14.19
C ASP A 9 2.27 1.18 -12.75
N LEU A 10 3.01 0.18 -12.27
CA LEU A 10 3.64 0.22 -10.94
C LEU A 10 5.12 0.56 -11.09
N THR A 11 5.50 1.77 -10.73
CA THR A 11 6.87 2.26 -10.93
C THR A 11 7.78 1.98 -9.74
N CYS A 12 7.25 1.87 -8.52
CA CYS A 12 8.05 1.74 -7.29
C CYS A 12 7.38 0.85 -6.23
N GLY A 13 8.15 -0.07 -5.62
CA GLY A 13 7.75 -0.81 -4.42
C GLY A 13 8.41 -0.19 -3.19
N GLU A 14 7.65 0.09 -2.15
CA GLU A 14 8.15 0.78 -0.94
C GLU A 14 8.37 -0.14 0.24
N SER A 15 7.43 -1.07 0.48
CA SER A 15 7.54 -1.98 1.62
C SER A 15 6.98 -3.34 1.24
N ILE A 16 7.61 -4.39 1.76
CA ILE A 16 7.24 -5.78 1.54
C ILE A 16 7.33 -6.57 2.83
N LYS A 17 6.29 -7.35 3.13
CA LYS A 17 6.26 -8.23 4.30
C LYS A 17 5.74 -9.61 3.91
N GLN A 18 6.30 -10.65 4.53
CA GLN A 18 5.78 -12.00 4.41
C GLN A 18 4.54 -12.14 5.29
N THR A 19 3.46 -12.69 4.73
CA THR A 19 2.22 -12.94 5.47
C THR A 19 2.25 -14.31 6.15
N PRO A 20 1.44 -14.54 7.21
CA PRO A 20 1.42 -15.83 7.93
C PRO A 20 1.06 -17.04 7.05
N ASP A 21 0.33 -16.83 5.96
CA ASP A 21 0.01 -17.82 4.94
C ASP A 21 1.15 -18.07 3.93
N SER A 22 2.36 -17.60 4.24
CA SER A 22 3.57 -17.68 3.40
C SER A 22 3.51 -16.88 2.10
N GLY A 23 2.45 -16.11 1.88
CA GLY A 23 2.38 -15.11 0.82
C GLY A 23 3.20 -13.86 1.11
N LEU A 24 3.01 -12.85 0.27
CA LEU A 24 3.60 -11.52 0.44
C LEU A 24 2.50 -10.47 0.46
N ILE A 25 2.74 -9.41 1.22
CA ILE A 25 1.99 -8.16 1.14
C ILE A 25 2.96 -7.06 0.74
N ILE A 26 2.62 -6.32 -0.30
CA ILE A 26 3.50 -5.33 -0.95
C ILE A 26 2.77 -4.00 -1.00
N LEU A 27 3.41 -2.96 -0.49
CA LEU A 27 3.02 -1.57 -0.68
C LEU A 27 3.81 -1.01 -1.86
N ALA A 28 3.09 -0.51 -2.87
CA ALA A 28 3.66 0.06 -4.08
C ALA A 28 2.94 1.37 -4.43
N TYR A 29 3.56 2.18 -5.28
CA TYR A 29 2.92 3.37 -5.83
C TYR A 29 3.33 3.59 -7.28
N ASP A 30 2.47 4.33 -7.97
CA ASP A 30 2.76 4.86 -9.31
C ASP A 30 3.25 6.30 -9.19
N SER A 31 4.46 6.55 -9.66
CA SER A 31 5.10 7.87 -9.71
C SER A 31 5.09 8.48 -11.12
N SER A 32 4.46 7.80 -12.09
CA SER A 32 4.46 8.23 -13.50
C SER A 32 3.56 9.43 -13.75
N GLU A 33 2.54 9.65 -12.90
CA GLU A 33 1.66 10.81 -12.97
C GLU A 33 1.99 11.87 -11.90
N PRO A 34 2.36 13.10 -12.30
CA PRO A 34 2.58 14.20 -11.38
C PRO A 34 1.32 14.49 -10.57
N ASN A 35 1.42 14.45 -9.24
CA ASN A 35 0.32 14.67 -8.30
C ASN A 35 -0.75 13.58 -8.28
N CYS A 36 -0.43 12.35 -8.65
CA CYS A 36 -1.34 11.22 -8.47
C CYS A 36 -0.63 9.95 -7.99
N PRO A 37 0.20 10.00 -6.92
CA PRO A 37 0.65 8.76 -6.31
C PRO A 37 -0.58 8.00 -5.83
N HIS A 38 -0.83 6.91 -6.54
CA HIS A 38 -1.85 5.91 -6.22
C HIS A 38 -1.19 4.84 -5.36
N PHE A 39 -1.63 4.67 -4.12
CA PHE A 39 -1.15 3.55 -3.31
C PHE A 39 -1.80 2.27 -3.70
N TRP A 40 -0.97 1.27 -3.91
CA TRP A 40 -1.40 -0.08 -4.18
C TRP A 40 -0.93 -1.00 -3.07
N LEU A 41 -1.87 -1.74 -2.49
CA LEU A 41 -1.58 -2.89 -1.66
C LEU A 41 -1.81 -4.14 -2.50
N ILE A 42 -0.80 -4.99 -2.57
CA ILE A 42 -0.79 -6.17 -3.42
C ILE A 42 -0.53 -7.37 -2.53
N LYS A 43 -1.42 -8.36 -2.59
CA LYS A 43 -1.24 -9.63 -1.90
C LYS A 43 -0.89 -10.72 -2.90
N THR A 44 0.09 -11.55 -2.57
CA THR A 44 0.47 -12.73 -3.36
C THR A 44 0.30 -14.02 -2.56
N ASN A 45 0.26 -15.15 -3.25
CA ASN A 45 0.49 -16.46 -2.64
C ASN A 45 2.01 -16.71 -2.44
N ALA A 46 2.37 -17.88 -1.90
CA ALA A 46 3.75 -18.27 -1.66
C ALA A 46 4.58 -18.48 -2.94
N GLN A 47 3.92 -18.66 -4.08
CA GLN A 47 4.55 -18.80 -5.40
C GLN A 47 4.79 -17.43 -6.07
N GLY A 48 4.27 -16.35 -5.48
CA GLY A 48 4.35 -14.99 -6.03
C GLY A 48 3.20 -14.63 -6.97
N ASP A 49 2.18 -15.48 -7.13
CA ASP A 49 0.99 -15.14 -7.92
C ASP A 49 0.15 -14.13 -7.17
N THR A 50 -0.32 -13.09 -7.87
CA THR A 50 -1.17 -12.06 -7.27
C THR A 50 -2.54 -12.65 -6.92
N LEU A 51 -2.90 -12.58 -5.64
CA LEU A 51 -4.24 -12.92 -5.14
C LEU A 51 -5.19 -11.75 -5.28
N TRP A 52 -4.74 -10.54 -4.93
CA TRP A 52 -5.51 -9.32 -5.13
C TRP A 52 -4.62 -8.07 -5.16
N THR A 53 -5.21 -6.99 -5.66
CA THR A 53 -4.63 -5.66 -5.69
C THR A 53 -5.71 -4.65 -5.30
N LYS A 54 -5.38 -3.74 -4.39
CA LYS A 54 -6.30 -2.72 -3.85
C LYS A 54 -5.65 -1.35 -3.95
N ASN A 55 -6.43 -0.35 -4.37
CA ASN A 55 -5.99 1.04 -4.45
C ASN A 55 -6.59 1.83 -3.29
N TYR A 56 -5.79 2.65 -2.59
CA TYR A 56 -6.21 3.40 -1.39
C TYR A 56 -6.11 4.92 -1.51
N GLY A 57 -6.01 5.47 -2.71
CA GLY A 57 -6.23 6.91 -2.91
C GLY A 57 -5.25 7.60 -3.83
N ALA A 58 -5.61 8.85 -4.15
CA ALA A 58 -4.90 9.74 -5.05
C ALA A 58 -4.36 10.94 -4.27
N LYS A 59 -3.08 11.27 -4.48
CA LYS A 59 -2.30 12.37 -3.84
C LYS A 59 -1.66 12.06 -2.49
N ASP A 60 -1.43 10.80 -2.20
CA ASP A 60 -0.76 10.39 -0.98
C ASP A 60 0.62 9.74 -1.31
N THR A 61 1.66 9.89 -0.48
CA THR A 61 2.98 9.20 -0.65
C THR A 61 3.20 8.09 0.40
N PRO A 62 3.57 6.84 0.04
CA PRO A 62 3.57 5.75 1.01
C PRO A 62 4.93 5.69 1.69
N TYR A 63 4.97 5.33 2.96
CA TYR A 63 6.22 5.22 3.69
C TYR A 63 6.43 3.85 4.32
N ASP A 64 5.40 3.27 4.92
CA ASP A 64 5.55 1.97 5.58
C ASP A 64 4.26 1.15 5.57
N LEU A 65 4.43 -0.15 5.74
CA LEU A 65 3.41 -1.17 5.79
C LEU A 65 3.70 -2.11 6.97
N ASP A 66 2.71 -2.45 7.78
CA ASP A 66 2.81 -3.51 8.78
C ASP A 66 1.61 -4.44 8.82
N ILE A 67 1.83 -5.65 9.32
CA ILE A 67 0.80 -6.67 9.52
C ILE A 67 0.32 -6.58 10.97
N CYS A 68 -0.99 -6.39 11.15
CA CYS A 68 -1.60 -6.33 12.45
C CYS A 68 -1.80 -7.73 13.05
N LEU A 69 -1.92 -7.82 14.38
CA LEU A 69 -2.20 -9.07 15.09
C LEU A 69 -3.56 -9.70 14.70
N ASP A 70 -4.51 -8.87 14.26
CA ASP A 70 -5.81 -9.29 13.74
C ASP A 70 -5.76 -9.70 12.24
N SER A 71 -4.55 -9.90 11.69
CA SER A 71 -4.29 -10.21 10.29
C SER A 71 -4.66 -9.10 9.29
N GLY A 72 -5.09 -7.93 9.76
CA GLY A 72 -5.23 -6.74 8.93
C GLY A 72 -3.89 -6.10 8.56
N TYR A 73 -3.94 -5.02 7.80
CA TYR A 73 -2.74 -4.26 7.41
C TYR A 73 -2.85 -2.82 7.87
N VAL A 74 -1.73 -2.25 8.31
CA VAL A 74 -1.61 -0.81 8.57
C VAL A 74 -0.60 -0.22 7.62
N MET A 75 -0.96 0.88 6.98
CA MET A 75 -0.11 1.63 6.05
C MET A 75 0.03 3.05 6.57
N SER A 76 1.23 3.61 6.43
CA SER A 76 1.50 5.01 6.74
C SER A 76 2.04 5.74 5.52
N GLY A 77 1.77 7.04 5.44
CA GLY A 77 2.16 7.88 4.33
C GLY A 77 1.96 9.37 4.62
N GLY A 78 2.21 10.20 3.62
CA GLY A 78 1.85 11.61 3.61
C GLY A 78 0.60 11.85 2.78
N ARG A 79 -0.35 12.64 3.29
CA ARG A 79 -1.53 13.11 2.55
C ARG A 79 -1.38 14.57 2.16
N GLY A 80 -1.51 14.85 0.86
CA GLY A 80 -1.54 16.22 0.38
C GLY A 80 -2.76 16.96 0.91
N ILE A 81 -2.55 18.07 1.61
CA ILE A 81 -3.63 18.96 2.08
C ILE A 81 -3.61 20.28 1.29
N PRO A 82 -4.77 20.92 1.05
CA PRO A 82 -4.83 22.20 0.34
C PRO A 82 -3.92 23.24 1.01
N GLY A 83 -3.16 24.00 0.20
CA GLY A 83 -2.17 24.97 0.70
C GLY A 83 -0.71 24.50 0.67
N ASN A 84 -0.42 23.41 -0.06
CA ASN A 84 0.93 22.88 -0.32
C ASN A 84 1.63 22.26 0.91
N ASN A 85 0.85 21.72 1.85
CA ASN A 85 1.36 20.98 3.00
C ASN A 85 1.08 19.48 2.86
N TYR A 86 1.83 18.68 3.62
CA TYR A 86 1.56 17.25 3.82
C TYR A 86 1.25 17.00 5.29
N ALA A 87 0.20 16.23 5.55
CA ALA A 87 -0.12 15.72 6.87
C ALA A 87 0.19 14.22 6.93
N ALA A 88 0.54 13.69 8.10
CA ALA A 88 0.74 12.26 8.23
C ALA A 88 -0.61 11.54 8.05
N TYR A 89 -0.60 10.42 7.36
CA TYR A 89 -1.79 9.67 6.98
C TYR A 89 -1.61 8.21 7.33
N VAL A 90 -2.61 7.63 7.98
CA VAL A 90 -2.59 6.23 8.41
C VAL A 90 -3.87 5.56 7.95
N ILE A 91 -3.73 4.38 7.35
CA ILE A 91 -4.83 3.57 6.84
C ILE A 91 -4.75 2.21 7.52
N LYS A 92 -5.87 1.72 8.03
CA LYS A 92 -6.03 0.33 8.48
C LYS A 92 -7.00 -0.41 7.58
N THR A 93 -6.65 -1.65 7.26
CA THR A 93 -7.47 -2.57 6.48
C THR A 93 -7.67 -3.89 7.21
N ASP A 94 -8.64 -4.67 6.77
CA ASP A 94 -8.80 -6.07 7.16
C ASP A 94 -7.83 -6.97 6.38
N LYS A 95 -7.85 -8.28 6.69
CA LYS A 95 -6.98 -9.29 6.05
C LYS A 95 -7.20 -9.44 4.54
N ASP A 96 -8.34 -8.98 4.03
CA ASP A 96 -8.74 -9.08 2.64
C ASP A 96 -8.50 -7.74 1.89
N GLY A 97 -7.86 -6.78 2.57
CA GLY A 97 -7.56 -5.47 2.03
C GLY A 97 -8.81 -4.61 1.83
N ASN A 98 -9.80 -4.72 2.73
CA ASN A 98 -10.90 -3.77 2.78
C ASN A 98 -10.61 -2.71 3.85
N LEU A 99 -10.91 -1.45 3.53
CA LEU A 99 -10.72 -0.34 4.45
C LEU A 99 -11.51 -0.56 5.74
N VAL A 100 -10.83 -0.47 6.88
CA VAL A 100 -11.45 -0.47 8.22
C VAL A 100 -11.57 0.96 8.72
N TRP A 101 -10.48 1.73 8.66
CA TRP A 101 -10.47 3.16 8.95
C TRP A 101 -9.27 3.83 8.31
N GLU A 102 -9.34 5.16 8.19
CA GLU A 102 -8.23 6.03 7.80
C GLU A 102 -8.24 7.28 8.69
N THR A 103 -7.06 7.85 8.95
CA THR A 103 -6.94 9.10 9.71
C THR A 103 -5.80 9.96 9.18
N THR A 104 -6.06 11.26 9.12
CA THR A 104 -5.05 12.29 8.90
C THR A 104 -4.63 12.89 10.24
N LEU A 105 -3.34 12.96 10.50
CA LEU A 105 -2.75 13.52 11.72
C LEU A 105 -2.28 14.94 11.41
N ASN A 106 -2.90 15.92 12.08
CA ASN A 106 -2.63 17.35 11.96
C ASN A 106 -1.96 17.90 13.21
#